data_AF-A0A7C2Z3R8-F1
#
_entry.id   AF-A0A7C2Z3R8-F1
#
_cell.length_a   1.000
_cell.length_b   1.000
_cell.length_c   1.000
_cell.angle_alpha   90.00
_cell.angle_beta   90.00
_cell.angle_gamma   90.00
#
_symmetry.space_group_name_H-M   'P 1'
#
loop_
_entity.id
_entity.type
_entity.pdbx_description
1 polymer ?
#
loop_
_entity_poly.entity_id
_entity_poly.type
_entity_poly.pdbx_seq_one_letter_code
_entity_poly.pdbx_strand_id
1 'polypeptide(L)'
;MSSEDRAKKNDLALLLEPLKERLAEMSDEEKFKTVISLFGRRGKKAVQAIKDNTQILKVKNKPVYLVRGKQLDYVIIDLGYCSCEDFYLNNVLRGLSVPCYHQLVLLLAQSMGKNIEEISVHEFQLHLSKSLS
;
A
#
# COMPACT_ATOMS: atom_id res chain seq x y z
N MET A 1 13.24 26.59 -7.40
CA MET A 1 12.41 25.37 -7.53
C MET A 1 11.04 25.66 -6.94
N SER A 2 9.99 25.55 -7.75
CA SER A 2 8.62 25.81 -7.32
C SER A 2 8.14 24.74 -6.31
N SER A 3 7.06 25.04 -5.59
CA SER A 3 6.36 24.08 -4.73
C SER A 3 5.84 22.88 -5.52
N GLU A 4 5.43 23.09 -6.76
CA GLU A 4 4.96 22.05 -7.69
C GLU A 4 6.09 21.12 -8.16
N ASP A 5 7.29 21.65 -8.37
CA ASP A 5 8.48 20.86 -8.73
C ASP A 5 8.94 19.95 -7.58
N ARG A 6 8.67 20.34 -6.33
CA ARG A 6 8.93 19.51 -5.15
C ARG A 6 7.90 18.39 -4.98
N ALA A 7 6.62 18.68 -5.23
CA ALA A 7 5.55 17.69 -5.14
C ALA A 7 5.72 16.55 -6.16
N LYS A 8 6.14 16.85 -7.40
CA LYS A 8 6.43 15.83 -8.43
C LYS A 8 7.63 14.94 -8.11
N LYS A 9 8.63 15.44 -7.36
CA LYS A 9 9.83 14.68 -6.97
C LYS A 9 9.59 13.73 -5.78
N ASN A 10 8.46 13.89 -5.10
CA ASN A 10 8.10 13.26 -3.84
C ASN A 10 6.80 12.43 -3.94
N ASP A 11 6.34 12.15 -5.16
CA ASP A 11 5.19 11.27 -5.35
C ASP A 11 5.61 9.83 -5.08
N LEU A 12 5.06 9.28 -4.00
CA LEU A 12 5.34 7.93 -3.56
C LEU A 12 4.90 6.89 -4.59
N ALA A 13 3.88 7.17 -5.40
CA ALA A 13 3.49 6.28 -6.50
C ALA A 13 4.61 6.17 -7.54
N LEU A 14 5.25 7.28 -7.91
CA LEU A 14 6.38 7.28 -8.86
C LEU A 14 7.59 6.51 -8.33
N LEU A 15 7.75 6.39 -7.01
CA LEU A 15 8.82 5.61 -6.39
C LEU A 15 8.48 4.11 -6.30
N LEU A 16 7.22 3.77 -6.02
CA LEU A 16 6.83 2.39 -5.76
C LEU A 16 6.44 1.61 -7.01
N GLU A 17 5.90 2.27 -8.04
CA GLU A 17 5.51 1.60 -9.30
C GLU A 17 6.71 0.92 -10.00
N PRO A 18 7.87 1.57 -10.20
CA PRO A 18 9.03 0.88 -10.79
C PRO A 18 9.57 -0.25 -9.90
N LEU A 19 9.46 -0.11 -8.59
CA LEU A 19 9.84 -1.18 -7.67
C LEU A 19 8.88 -2.37 -7.80
N LYS A 20 7.58 -2.13 -7.97
CA LYS A 20 6.57 -3.18 -8.17
C LYS A 20 6.89 -4.04 -9.40
N GLU A 21 7.21 -3.39 -10.52
CA GLU A 21 7.57 -4.08 -11.77
C GLU A 21 8.83 -4.93 -11.58
N ARG A 22 9.87 -4.36 -10.95
CA ARG A 22 11.09 -5.12 -10.63
C ARG A 22 10.83 -6.31 -9.71
N LEU A 23 9.93 -6.15 -8.74
CA LEU A 23 9.56 -7.23 -7.83
C LEU A 23 8.79 -8.34 -8.56
N ALA A 24 7.95 -8.01 -9.54
CA ALA A 24 7.14 -8.99 -10.28
C ALA A 24 8.00 -10.07 -10.97
N GLU A 25 9.20 -9.72 -11.40
CA GLU A 25 10.17 -10.63 -12.05
C GLU A 25 10.96 -11.51 -11.05
N MET A 26 10.78 -11.32 -9.75
CA MET A 26 11.52 -12.04 -8.70
C MET A 26 10.73 -13.23 -8.15
N SER A 27 11.43 -14.20 -7.54
CA SER A 27 10.77 -15.20 -6.69
C SER A 27 10.14 -14.56 -5.43
N ASP A 28 9.12 -15.19 -4.85
CA ASP A 28 8.47 -14.65 -3.64
C ASP A 28 9.45 -14.45 -2.47
N GLU A 29 10.46 -15.32 -2.33
CA GLU A 29 11.50 -15.17 -1.31
C GLU A 29 12.39 -13.94 -1.55
N GLU A 30 12.79 -13.70 -2.80
CA GLU A 30 13.57 -12.51 -3.19
C GLU A 30 12.76 -11.23 -3.04
N LYS A 31 11.46 -11.25 -3.38
CA LYS A 31 10.56 -10.12 -3.12
C LYS A 31 10.57 -9.75 -1.64
N PHE A 32 10.43 -10.74 -0.75
CA PHE A 32 10.43 -10.51 0.70
C PHE A 32 11.77 -10.00 1.22
N LYS A 33 12.89 -10.59 0.78
CA LYS A 33 14.23 -10.13 1.16
C LYS A 33 14.46 -8.68 0.72
N THR A 34 14.09 -8.35 -0.52
CA THR A 34 14.19 -6.99 -1.08
C THR A 34 13.41 -5.98 -0.27
N VAL A 35 12.12 -6.25 -0.02
CA VAL A 35 11.24 -5.34 0.73
C VAL A 35 11.70 -5.16 2.19
N ILE A 36 12.19 -6.23 2.84
CA ILE A 36 12.76 -6.13 4.20
C ILE A 36 14.04 -5.29 4.20
N SER A 37 14.91 -5.50 3.22
CA SER A 37 16.18 -4.77 3.10
C SER A 37 15.95 -3.27 2.90
N LEU A 38 15.05 -2.90 1.98
CA LEU A 38 14.79 -1.50 1.64
C LEU A 38 14.01 -0.74 2.73
N PHE A 39 13.05 -1.38 3.39
CA PHE A 39 12.10 -0.70 4.28
C PHE A 39 12.20 -1.13 5.75
N GLY A 40 13.18 -1.96 6.11
CA GLY A 40 13.49 -2.36 7.47
C GLY A 40 12.27 -2.90 8.23
N ARG A 41 11.94 -2.26 9.36
CA ARG A 41 10.80 -2.66 10.20
C ARG A 41 9.45 -2.62 9.47
N ARG A 42 9.23 -1.65 8.58
CA ARG A 42 7.99 -1.57 7.78
C ARG A 42 7.92 -2.73 6.78
N GLY A 43 9.04 -3.05 6.14
CA GLY A 43 9.15 -4.21 5.25
C GLY A 43 8.89 -5.54 5.96
N LYS A 44 9.47 -5.75 7.15
CA LYS A 44 9.19 -6.95 7.97
C LYS A 44 7.71 -7.10 8.30
N LYS A 45 7.03 -6.01 8.70
CA LYS A 45 5.59 -6.01 8.98
C LYS A 45 4.78 -6.36 7.73
N ALA A 46 5.14 -5.81 6.57
CA ALA A 46 4.45 -6.09 5.32
C ALA A 46 4.58 -7.55 4.88
N VAL A 47 5.79 -8.11 4.94
CA VAL A 47 6.03 -9.52 4.64
C VAL A 47 5.24 -10.43 5.58
N GLN A 48 5.20 -10.10 6.88
CA GLN A 48 4.40 -10.87 7.84
C GLN A 48 2.90 -10.80 7.50
N ALA A 49 2.37 -9.62 7.19
CA ALA A 49 0.97 -9.45 6.80
C ALA A 49 0.59 -10.24 5.54
N ILE A 50 1.49 -10.35 4.55
CA ILE A 50 1.29 -11.20 3.37
C ILE A 50 1.24 -12.69 3.76
N LYS A 51 2.17 -13.13 4.62
CA LYS A 51 2.21 -14.52 5.11
C LYS A 51 0.97 -14.88 5.95
N ASP A 52 0.42 -13.89 6.65
CA ASP A 52 -0.81 -14.03 7.44
C ASP A 52 -2.08 -13.96 6.57
N ASN A 53 -1.95 -13.91 5.23
CA ASN A 53 -3.06 -13.79 4.27
C ASN A 53 -3.98 -12.60 4.55
N THR A 54 -3.38 -11.44 4.83
CA THR A 54 -4.14 -10.18 4.95
C THR A 54 -5.01 -9.97 3.72
N GLN A 55 -6.32 -9.80 3.93
CA GLN A 55 -7.27 -9.56 2.86
C GLN A 55 -7.05 -8.18 2.24
N ILE A 56 -7.04 -8.13 0.91
CA ILE A 56 -7.02 -6.89 0.13
C ILE A 56 -8.20 -6.91 -0.82
N LEU A 57 -9.01 -5.85 -0.77
CA LEU A 57 -10.14 -5.65 -1.67
C LEU A 57 -9.82 -4.51 -2.62
N LYS A 58 -10.08 -4.68 -3.92
CA LYS A 58 -9.91 -3.66 -4.96
C LYS A 58 -11.28 -3.24 -5.48
N VAL A 59 -11.53 -1.94 -5.54
CA VAL A 59 -12.76 -1.40 -6.14
C VAL A 59 -12.69 -1.54 -7.66
N LYS A 60 -13.69 -2.17 -8.27
CA LYS A 60 -13.78 -2.37 -9.72
C LYS A 60 -13.61 -1.05 -10.48
N ASN A 61 -12.77 -1.08 -11.52
CA ASN A 61 -12.48 0.07 -12.39
C ASN A 61 -11.94 1.32 -11.68
N LYS A 62 -11.41 1.18 -10.46
CA LYS A 62 -10.81 2.26 -9.69
C LYS A 62 -9.49 1.79 -9.09
N PRO A 63 -8.48 2.66 -8.97
CA PRO A 63 -7.25 2.34 -8.26
C PRO A 63 -7.41 2.47 -6.75
N VAL A 64 -8.51 1.98 -6.19
CA VAL A 64 -8.84 2.13 -4.77
C VAL A 64 -8.86 0.75 -4.14
N TYR A 65 -8.15 0.62 -3.02
CA TYR A 65 -7.96 -0.62 -2.31
C TYR A 65 -8.34 -0.47 -0.84
N LEU A 66 -8.88 -1.53 -0.24
CA LEU A 66 -8.96 -1.71 1.21
C LEU A 66 -7.93 -2.76 1.60
N VAL A 67 -6.99 -2.39 2.45
CA VAL A 67 -6.05 -3.33 3.07
C VAL A 67 -6.48 -3.55 4.51
N ARG A 68 -6.84 -4.78 4.86
CA ARG A 68 -7.27 -5.10 6.22
C ARG A 68 -6.12 -4.95 7.21
N GLY A 69 -6.31 -4.11 8.21
CA GLY A 69 -5.43 -4.03 9.37
C GLY A 69 -5.88 -4.95 10.50
N LYS A 70 -5.15 -4.91 11.61
CA LYS A 70 -5.54 -5.67 12.82
C LYS A 70 -6.80 -5.12 13.50
N GLN A 71 -7.05 -3.82 13.37
CA GLN A 71 -8.12 -3.12 14.07
C GLN A 71 -9.11 -2.45 13.11
N LEU A 72 -8.65 -2.00 11.95
CA LEU A 72 -9.43 -1.25 10.96
C LEU A 72 -8.97 -1.61 9.56
N ASP A 73 -9.86 -1.47 8.58
CA ASP A 73 -9.52 -1.54 7.16
C ASP A 73 -8.98 -0.16 6.70
N TYR A 74 -7.89 -0.16 5.93
CA TYR A 74 -7.23 1.07 5.47
C TYR A 74 -7.45 1.27 3.97
N VAL A 75 -7.86 2.49 3.60
CA VAL A 75 -8.03 2.88 2.20
C VAL A 75 -6.67 3.25 1.63
N ILE A 76 -6.34 2.68 0.48
CA ILE A 76 -5.17 3.03 -0.33
C ILE A 76 -5.65 3.46 -1.71
N ILE A 77 -5.11 4.57 -2.23
CA ILE A 77 -5.34 5.03 -3.60
C ILE A 77 -4.02 4.91 -4.36
N ASP A 78 -4.04 4.11 -5.42
CA ASP A 78 -2.85 3.60 -6.10
C ASP A 78 -1.85 3.02 -5.09
N LEU A 79 -0.58 3.44 -5.16
CA LEU A 79 0.42 3.28 -4.12
C LEU A 79 0.81 4.62 -3.48
N GLY A 80 0.17 5.72 -3.89
CA GLY A 80 0.56 7.09 -3.51
C GLY A 80 -0.04 7.57 -2.19
N TYR A 81 -1.22 7.06 -1.80
CA TYR A 81 -1.92 7.49 -0.59
C TYR A 81 -2.37 6.32 0.27
N CYS A 82 -2.29 6.46 1.59
CA CYS A 82 -2.89 5.54 2.55
C CYS A 82 -3.58 6.29 3.69
N SER A 83 -4.76 5.84 4.11
CA SER A 83 -5.52 6.47 5.19
C SER A 83 -4.97 6.25 6.61
N CYS A 84 -3.87 5.51 6.78
CA CYS A 84 -3.31 5.21 8.09
C CYS A 84 -2.53 6.39 8.70
N GLU A 85 -2.46 6.42 10.03
CA GLU A 85 -1.74 7.47 10.78
C GLU A 85 -0.26 7.59 10.39
N ASP A 86 0.46 6.48 10.15
CA ASP A 86 1.88 6.49 9.74
C ASP A 86 2.08 7.25 8.42
N PHE A 87 1.12 7.18 7.50
CA PHE A 87 1.16 7.94 6.25
C PHE A 87 0.89 9.43 6.52
N TYR A 88 -0.14 9.77 7.29
CA TYR A 88 -0.46 11.16 7.63
C TYR A 88 0.71 11.85 8.34
N LEU A 89 1.27 11.23 9.37
CA LEU A 89 2.36 11.81 10.15
C LEU A 89 3.62 12.02 9.30
N ASN A 90 3.98 11.07 8.44
CA ASN A 90 5.25 11.16 7.70
C ASN A 90 5.14 11.86 6.35
N ASN A 91 4.07 11.62 5.59
CA ASN A 91 3.95 12.14 4.23
C ASN A 91 3.19 13.45 4.18
N VAL A 92 2.07 13.56 4.92
CA VAL A 92 1.25 14.78 4.92
C VAL A 92 1.86 15.86 5.81
N LEU A 93 2.15 15.53 7.07
CA LEU A 93 2.64 16.53 8.04
C LEU A 93 4.14 16.81 7.90
N ARG A 94 4.96 15.79 7.60
CA ARG A 94 6.42 15.92 7.53
C ARG A 94 7.00 15.96 6.11
N GLY A 95 6.21 15.65 5.07
CA GLY A 95 6.66 15.71 3.68
C GLY A 95 7.76 14.70 3.29
N LEU A 96 7.86 13.55 3.99
CA LEU A 96 9.00 12.63 3.87
C LEU A 96 8.95 11.64 2.70
N SER A 97 7.79 11.45 2.06
CA SER A 97 7.61 10.53 0.91
C SER A 97 8.09 9.11 1.18
N VAL A 98 7.71 8.56 2.33
CA VAL A 98 8.05 7.21 2.78
C VAL A 98 6.80 6.33 2.81
N PRO A 99 6.88 5.07 2.33
CA PRO A 99 5.72 4.19 2.37
C PRO A 99 5.42 3.74 3.80
N CYS A 100 4.14 3.71 4.15
CA CYS A 100 3.68 2.98 5.33
C CYS A 100 3.69 1.47 5.05
N TYR A 101 3.59 0.63 6.08
CA TYR A 101 3.62 -0.81 5.84
C TYR A 101 2.41 -1.32 5.04
N HIS A 102 1.24 -0.66 5.08
CA HIS A 102 0.07 -1.04 4.28
C HIS A 102 0.31 -0.87 2.77
N GLN A 103 0.99 0.21 2.38
CA GLN A 103 1.39 0.40 0.98
C GLN A 103 2.38 -0.66 0.54
N LEU A 104 3.29 -1.10 1.43
CA LEU A 104 4.20 -2.20 1.15
C LEU A 104 3.48 -3.56 1.06
N VAL A 105 2.41 -3.77 1.84
CA VAL A 105 1.54 -4.95 1.70
C VAL A 105 0.88 -4.96 0.32
N LEU A 106 0.28 -3.84 -0.09
CA LEU A 106 -0.33 -3.74 -1.41
C LEU A 106 0.70 -3.93 -2.53
N LEU A 107 1.87 -3.31 -2.42
CA LEU A 107 2.99 -3.46 -3.35
C LEU A 107 3.36 -4.94 -3.54
N LEU A 108 3.57 -5.67 -2.44
CA LEU A 108 3.88 -7.10 -2.49
C LEU A 108 2.74 -7.90 -3.13
N ALA A 109 1.50 -7.70 -2.67
CA ALA A 109 0.35 -8.43 -3.19
C ALA A 109 0.16 -8.24 -4.70
N GLN A 110 0.26 -6.99 -5.18
CA GLN A 110 0.20 -6.69 -6.60
C GLN A 110 1.36 -7.32 -7.37
N SER A 111 2.60 -7.24 -6.85
CA SER A 111 3.78 -7.86 -7.51
C SER A 111 3.73 -9.39 -7.55
N MET A 112 3.01 -10.01 -6.61
CA MET A 112 2.84 -11.46 -6.54
C MET A 112 1.62 -11.95 -7.33
N GLY A 113 0.73 -11.05 -7.78
CA GLY A 113 -0.55 -11.41 -8.39
C GLY A 113 -1.48 -12.19 -7.46
N LYS A 114 -1.40 -11.97 -6.15
CA LYS A 114 -2.11 -12.76 -5.12
C LYS A 114 -2.95 -11.88 -4.20
N ASN A 115 -4.00 -12.47 -3.62
CA ASN A 115 -4.74 -11.93 -2.47
C ASN A 115 -5.46 -10.58 -2.69
N ILE A 116 -5.83 -10.25 -3.94
CA ILE A 116 -6.64 -9.07 -4.27
C ILE A 116 -7.98 -9.51 -4.82
N GLU A 117 -9.05 -9.27 -4.07
CA GLU A 117 -10.44 -9.57 -4.45
C GLU A 117 -11.10 -8.32 -5.02
N GLU A 118 -11.84 -8.43 -6.14
CA GLU A 118 -12.53 -7.28 -6.73
C GLU A 118 -13.95 -7.09 -6.17
N ILE A 119 -14.23 -5.90 -5.65
CA ILE A 119 -15.52 -5.51 -5.09
C ILE A 119 -16.15 -4.34 -5.87
N SER A 120 -17.47 -4.23 -5.83
CA SER A 120 -18.22 -3.09 -6.33
C SER A 120 -18.05 -1.85 -5.44
N VAL A 121 -18.40 -0.68 -5.99
CA VAL A 121 -18.45 0.57 -5.22
C VAL A 121 -19.44 0.47 -4.04
N HIS A 122 -20.55 -0.24 -4.23
CA HIS A 122 -21.55 -0.43 -3.18
C HIS A 122 -20.98 -1.27 -2.01
N GLU A 123 -20.31 -2.38 -2.30
CA GLU A 123 -19.64 -3.20 -1.28
C GLU A 123 -18.58 -2.38 -0.54
N PHE A 124 -17.77 -1.58 -1.25
CA PHE A 124 -16.80 -0.70 -0.64
C PHE A 124 -17.43 0.29 0.36
N GLN A 125 -18.58 0.89 0.02
CA GLN A 125 -19.31 1.77 0.94
C GLN A 125 -19.75 1.03 2.21
N LEU A 126 -20.20 -0.22 2.11
CA LEU A 126 -20.57 -1.06 3.26
C LEU A 126 -19.36 -1.37 4.16
N HIS A 127 -18.18 -1.57 3.57
CA HIS A 127 -16.94 -1.77 4.35
C HIS A 127 -16.54 -0.50 5.12
N LEU A 128 -16.67 0.67 4.49
CA LEU A 128 -16.38 1.95 5.15
C LEU A 128 -17.34 2.21 6.31
N SER A 129 -18.64 1.96 6.15
CA SER A 129 -19.63 2.22 7.21
C SER A 129 -19.41 1.34 8.45
N LYS A 130 -18.98 0.09 8.28
CA LYS A 130 -18.68 -0.84 9.38
C LYS A 130 -17.41 -0.46 10.15
N SER A 131 -16.49 0.25 9.51
CA SER A 131 -15.23 0.67 10.14
C SER A 131 -15.39 1.93 11.01
N LEU A 132 -16.56 2.59 10.94
CA LEU A 132 -16.89 3.82 11.65
C LEU A 132 -17.92 3.61 12.79
N SER A 133 -18.42 2.39 12.96
CA SER A 133 -19.36 1.97 14.00
C SER A 133 -18.66 1.20 15.11
#